data_AF-A0A3S9YBB5-F1
#
_entry.id   AF-A0A3S9YBB5-F1
#
_cell.length_a   1.000
_cell.length_b   1.000
_cell.length_c   1.000
_cell.angle_alpha   90.00
_cell.angle_beta   90.00
_cell.angle_gamma   90.00
#
_symmetry.space_group_name_H-M   'P 1'
#
loop_
_entity.id
_entity.type
_entity.pdbx_description
1 polymer ?
#
loop_
_entity_poly.entity_id
_entity_poly.type
_entity_poly.pdbx_seq_one_letter_code
_entity_poly.pdbx_strand_id
1 'polypeptide(L)'
;MSTSAPTARKEADRCQDARSTITTTQTLADSVENPQDLISLYGRVPSLDTVKIRSVHVSRLGPMVKLRVDLPTYPDAAPAQWNEFHCDTVQCQIEFVNVSNFRMRNSTLPSVADIAFSIDGGTAMVEIEGPGLSAAFNCLPFTLIGHIGAFKASNEGSDSGRHFYVRKIDARLFDSTPSLHQGAFYDSI
;
A
#
# COMPACT_ATOMS: atom_id res chain seq x y z
N MET A 1 50.59 -52.09 32.15
CA MET A 1 50.13 -50.72 32.44
C MET A 1 49.96 -50.00 31.12
N SER A 2 48.71 -49.93 30.68
CA SER A 2 48.28 -49.30 29.43
C SER A 2 47.92 -47.85 29.70
N THR A 3 48.37 -46.92 28.85
CA THR A 3 47.67 -45.63 28.71
C THR A 3 47.94 -45.02 27.34
N SER A 4 46.82 -44.79 26.64
CA SER A 4 46.67 -44.33 25.26
C SER A 4 47.12 -42.88 25.03
N ALA A 5 47.46 -42.58 23.78
CA ALA A 5 47.39 -41.24 23.22
C ALA A 5 45.93 -40.74 23.13
N PRO A 6 45.71 -39.42 23.03
CA PRO A 6 44.97 -38.96 21.87
C PRO A 6 45.51 -37.68 21.21
N THR A 7 45.45 -37.75 19.89
CA THR A 7 45.36 -36.72 18.86
C THR A 7 44.55 -35.48 19.26
N ALA A 8 45.14 -34.29 19.12
CA ALA A 8 44.41 -33.02 19.09
C ALA A 8 44.29 -32.55 17.63
N ARG A 9 43.07 -32.59 17.11
CA ARG A 9 42.63 -31.98 15.84
C ARG A 9 41.47 -31.05 16.21
N LYS A 10 41.66 -29.74 16.11
CA LYS A 10 40.65 -28.66 16.22
C LYS A 10 41.33 -27.36 15.79
N GLU A 11 40.75 -26.42 15.07
CA GLU A 11 39.47 -26.32 14.37
C GLU A 11 39.66 -25.11 13.44
N ALA A 12 39.16 -25.18 12.21
CA ALA A 12 39.36 -24.15 11.20
C ALA A 12 38.62 -22.87 11.61
N ASP A 13 39.35 -21.76 11.62
CA ASP A 13 38.84 -20.39 11.77
C ASP A 13 37.91 -20.10 10.58
N ARG A 14 36.61 -20.19 10.82
CA ARG A 14 35.58 -19.82 9.86
C ARG A 14 35.07 -18.45 10.29
N CYS A 15 35.75 -17.40 9.85
CA CYS A 15 35.19 -16.05 9.85
C CYS A 15 33.88 -16.07 9.06
N GLN A 16 32.76 -16.03 9.76
CA GLN A 16 31.46 -15.74 9.18
C GLN A 16 31.41 -14.24 8.89
N ASP A 17 31.44 -13.89 7.60
CA ASP A 17 31.09 -12.56 7.12
C ASP A 17 29.65 -12.24 7.54
N ALA A 18 29.52 -11.41 8.57
CA ALA A 18 28.28 -10.74 8.88
C ALA A 18 28.01 -9.73 7.76
N ARG A 19 27.21 -10.13 6.76
CA ARG A 19 26.61 -9.17 5.83
C ARG A 19 25.73 -8.24 6.65
N SER A 20 26.19 -7.02 6.90
CA SER A 20 25.36 -5.93 7.42
C SER A 20 24.28 -5.65 6.40
N THR A 21 23.05 -6.08 6.67
CA THR A 21 21.88 -5.65 5.91
C THR A 21 21.66 -4.17 6.20
N ILE A 22 21.87 -3.33 5.20
CA ILE A 22 21.60 -1.90 5.28
C ILE A 22 20.09 -1.74 5.17
N THR A 23 19.41 -1.53 6.29
CA THR A 23 18.00 -1.16 6.30
C THR A 23 17.89 0.32 5.91
N THR A 24 17.38 0.60 4.73
CA THR A 24 17.09 1.98 4.28
C THR A 24 15.67 2.33 4.69
N THR A 25 15.52 3.37 5.51
CA THR A 25 14.20 3.98 5.78
C THR A 25 13.80 4.81 4.57
N GLN A 26 12.84 4.32 3.79
CA GLN A 26 12.24 5.00 2.64
C GLN A 26 10.75 5.20 2.92
N THR A 27 10.17 6.34 2.52
CA THR A 27 8.74 6.56 2.70
C THR A 27 7.94 5.77 1.66
N LEU A 28 6.68 5.46 1.95
CA LEU A 28 5.80 4.78 0.99
C LEU A 28 5.58 5.63 -0.28
N ALA A 29 5.58 6.96 -0.14
CA ALA A 29 5.44 7.87 -1.26
C ALA A 29 6.62 7.75 -2.25
N ASP A 30 7.84 7.54 -1.74
CA ASP A 30 9.05 7.40 -2.57
C ASP A 30 9.13 6.06 -3.31
N SER A 31 8.32 5.06 -2.92
CA SER A 31 8.32 3.74 -3.56
C SER A 31 7.33 3.64 -4.73
N VAL A 32 6.61 4.70 -5.06
CA VAL A 32 5.58 4.71 -6.10
C VAL A 32 6.22 4.79 -7.50
N GLU A 33 6.06 3.74 -8.30
CA GLU A 33 6.67 3.64 -9.65
C GLU A 33 5.87 4.34 -10.76
N ASN A 34 4.57 4.57 -10.54
CA ASN A 34 3.69 5.23 -11.51
C ASN A 34 3.05 6.54 -10.95
N PRO A 35 3.86 7.52 -10.50
CA PRO A 35 3.37 8.66 -9.72
C PRO A 35 2.64 9.74 -10.54
N GLN A 36 2.58 9.60 -11.87
CA GLN A 36 2.21 10.68 -12.79
C GLN A 36 0.83 11.28 -12.51
N ASP A 37 -0.17 10.45 -12.21
CA ASP A 37 -1.52 10.91 -11.92
C ASP A 37 -1.55 11.68 -10.57
N LEU A 38 -0.81 11.24 -9.55
CA LEU A 38 -0.70 11.94 -8.27
C LEU A 38 0.07 13.26 -8.42
N ILE A 39 1.21 13.25 -9.13
CA ILE A 39 1.98 14.46 -9.41
C ILE A 39 1.15 15.48 -10.18
N SER A 40 0.32 15.04 -11.12
CA SER A 40 -0.57 15.94 -11.88
C SER A 40 -1.60 16.64 -10.99
N LEU A 41 -2.05 16.00 -9.91
CA LEU A 41 -3.03 16.55 -8.96
C LEU A 41 -2.37 17.40 -7.86
N TYR A 42 -1.24 16.95 -7.32
CA TYR A 42 -0.64 17.49 -6.08
C TYR A 42 0.71 18.20 -6.31
N GLY A 43 1.26 18.19 -7.53
CA GLY A 43 2.61 18.65 -7.85
C GLY A 43 3.74 17.72 -7.38
N ARG A 44 3.44 16.78 -6.48
CA ARG A 44 4.31 15.73 -5.95
C ARG A 44 3.46 14.54 -5.51
N VAL A 45 4.08 13.42 -5.14
CA VAL A 45 3.34 12.36 -4.42
C VAL A 45 3.02 12.88 -3.01
N PRO A 46 1.74 12.93 -2.59
CA PRO A 46 1.39 13.30 -1.21
C PRO A 46 1.91 12.24 -0.22
N SER A 47 2.05 12.61 1.07
CA SER A 47 2.38 11.60 2.09
C SER A 47 1.28 10.53 2.12
N LEU A 48 1.71 9.28 2.15
CA LEU A 48 0.86 8.09 2.26
C LEU A 48 1.05 7.39 3.62
N ASP A 49 1.71 8.08 4.56
CA ASP A 49 2.11 7.49 5.83
C ASP A 49 0.93 7.37 6.80
N THR A 50 -0.07 8.25 6.71
CA THR A 50 -1.31 8.16 7.50
C THR A 50 -2.50 8.42 6.57
N VAL A 51 -3.35 7.41 6.39
CA VAL A 51 -4.48 7.47 5.44
C VAL A 51 -5.72 6.82 6.02
N LYS A 52 -6.90 7.17 5.48
CA LYS A 52 -8.14 6.49 5.83
C LYS A 52 -8.31 5.26 4.95
N ILE A 53 -8.10 4.07 5.51
CA ILE A 53 -8.26 2.80 4.81
C ILE A 53 -9.75 2.45 4.76
N ARG A 54 -10.26 2.29 3.53
CA ARG A 54 -11.65 1.94 3.23
C ARG A 54 -11.84 0.44 3.05
N SER A 55 -10.88 -0.23 2.42
CA SER A 55 -10.90 -1.67 2.20
C SER A 55 -9.50 -2.21 1.97
N VAL A 56 -9.29 -3.46 2.41
CA VAL A 56 -8.11 -4.27 2.09
C VAL A 56 -8.58 -5.39 1.16
N HIS A 57 -8.07 -5.44 -0.05
CA HIS A 57 -8.36 -6.48 -1.02
C HIS A 57 -7.14 -7.38 -1.20
N VAL A 58 -7.31 -8.68 -0.97
CA VAL A 58 -6.29 -9.69 -1.29
C VAL A 58 -6.71 -10.33 -2.61
N SER A 59 -5.90 -10.18 -3.65
CA SER A 59 -6.27 -10.66 -4.98
C SER A 59 -6.36 -12.17 -5.04
N ARG A 60 -7.27 -12.68 -5.89
CA ARG A 60 -7.37 -14.11 -6.22
C ARG A 60 -6.46 -14.52 -7.38
N LEU A 61 -6.00 -13.55 -8.19
CA LEU A 61 -5.25 -13.80 -9.43
C LEU A 61 -3.74 -13.82 -9.22
N GLY A 62 -3.26 -13.42 -8.05
CA GLY A 62 -1.85 -13.44 -7.70
C GLY A 62 -1.60 -12.94 -6.28
N PRO A 63 -0.35 -13.04 -5.78
CA PRO A 63 0.04 -12.53 -4.48
C PRO A 63 0.06 -11.00 -4.50
N MET A 64 -1.11 -10.38 -4.39
CA MET A 64 -1.27 -8.93 -4.37
C MET A 64 -2.21 -8.48 -3.27
N VAL A 65 -1.90 -7.34 -2.68
CA VAL A 65 -2.77 -6.62 -1.75
C VAL A 65 -3.04 -5.25 -2.33
N LYS A 66 -4.31 -4.84 -2.38
CA LYS A 66 -4.73 -3.50 -2.75
C LYS A 66 -5.42 -2.84 -1.57
N LEU A 67 -4.94 -1.66 -1.17
CA LEU A 67 -5.61 -0.81 -0.21
C LEU A 67 -6.42 0.23 -0.96
N ARG A 68 -7.71 0.37 -0.66
CA ARG A 68 -8.48 1.54 -1.07
C ARG A 68 -8.42 2.56 0.04
N VAL A 69 -7.89 3.74 -0.24
CA VAL A 69 -7.59 4.75 0.78
C VAL A 69 -8.12 6.12 0.38
N ASP A 70 -8.61 6.88 1.34
CA ASP A 70 -8.81 8.31 1.16
C ASP A 70 -7.52 9.03 1.54
N LEU A 71 -7.09 9.95 0.66
CA LEU A 71 -5.91 10.77 0.87
C LEU A 71 -6.20 11.87 1.91
N PRO A 72 -5.20 12.24 2.74
CA PRO A 72 -5.41 13.15 3.88
C PRO A 72 -5.64 14.60 3.47
N THR A 73 -5.27 14.97 2.24
CA THR A 73 -5.34 16.33 1.71
C THR A 73 -6.04 16.33 0.37
N TYR A 74 -6.86 17.35 0.13
CA TYR A 74 -7.42 17.60 -1.20
C TYR A 74 -6.39 18.31 -2.10
N PRO A 75 -6.32 18.00 -3.42
CA PRO A 75 -5.30 18.55 -4.31
C PRO A 75 -5.54 20.02 -4.66
N ASP A 76 -4.46 20.78 -4.79
CA ASP A 76 -4.50 22.18 -5.25
C ASP A 76 -4.90 22.28 -6.74
N ALA A 77 -4.52 21.29 -7.55
CA ALA A 77 -4.81 21.23 -8.98
C ALA A 77 -5.95 20.24 -9.30
N ALA A 78 -7.01 20.24 -8.48
CA ALA A 78 -8.18 19.40 -8.71
C ALA A 78 -8.83 19.67 -10.09
N PRO A 79 -9.20 18.62 -10.86
CA PRO A 79 -9.97 18.77 -12.10
C PRO A 79 -11.23 19.63 -11.89
N ALA A 80 -11.55 20.48 -12.88
CA ALA A 80 -12.69 21.40 -12.81
C ALA A 80 -14.00 20.68 -12.44
N GLN A 81 -14.23 19.50 -13.00
CA GLN A 81 -15.39 18.68 -12.69
C GLN A 81 -15.49 18.35 -11.19
N TRP A 82 -14.39 18.05 -10.51
CA TRP A 82 -14.44 17.73 -9.08
C TRP A 82 -14.90 18.94 -8.25
N ASN A 83 -14.45 20.15 -8.63
CA ASN A 83 -14.86 21.40 -8.01
C ASN A 83 -16.34 21.73 -8.28
N GLU A 84 -16.80 21.55 -9.52
CA GLU A 84 -18.21 21.73 -9.92
C GLU A 84 -19.16 20.84 -9.11
N PHE A 85 -18.74 19.62 -8.78
CA PHE A 85 -19.51 18.68 -7.98
C PHE A 85 -19.18 18.73 -6.48
N HIS A 86 -18.38 19.71 -6.05
CA HIS A 86 -17.99 19.92 -4.65
C HIS A 86 -17.41 18.66 -3.99
N CYS A 87 -16.61 17.90 -4.74
CA CYS A 87 -15.86 16.79 -4.16
C CYS A 87 -14.86 17.35 -3.13
N ASP A 88 -14.74 16.68 -2.00
CA ASP A 88 -13.90 17.08 -0.87
C ASP A 88 -12.91 15.99 -0.45
N THR A 89 -13.04 14.80 -1.04
CA THR A 89 -12.25 13.62 -0.70
C THR A 89 -11.68 12.99 -1.96
N VAL A 90 -10.36 12.80 -2.00
CA VAL A 90 -9.68 12.02 -3.04
C VAL A 90 -9.44 10.62 -2.52
N GLN A 91 -9.76 9.63 -3.35
CA GLN A 91 -9.55 8.23 -3.07
C GLN A 91 -8.64 7.62 -4.12
N CYS A 92 -7.74 6.74 -3.69
CA CYS A 92 -6.95 5.93 -4.60
C CYS A 92 -6.79 4.48 -4.14
N GLN A 93 -6.25 3.65 -5.04
CA GLN A 93 -5.74 2.33 -4.70
C GLN A 93 -4.22 2.36 -4.58
N ILE A 94 -3.68 1.83 -3.47
CA ILE A 94 -2.27 1.52 -3.32
C ILE A 94 -2.11 0.01 -3.50
N GLU A 95 -1.30 -0.41 -4.46
CA GLU A 95 -1.13 -1.79 -4.84
C GLU A 95 0.27 -2.30 -4.49
N PHE A 96 0.29 -3.44 -3.80
CA PHE A 96 1.49 -4.15 -3.39
C PHE A 96 1.55 -5.48 -4.14
N VAL A 97 2.71 -5.75 -4.76
CA VAL A 97 2.92 -6.91 -5.64
C VAL A 97 3.88 -7.91 -4.99
N ASN A 98 3.72 -9.20 -5.32
CA ASN A 98 4.49 -10.31 -4.75
C ASN A 98 4.36 -10.41 -3.23
N VAL A 99 3.12 -10.26 -2.75
CA VAL A 99 2.79 -10.26 -1.33
C VAL A 99 3.00 -11.64 -0.71
N SER A 100 3.72 -11.67 0.42
CA SER A 100 3.90 -12.87 1.24
C SER A 100 3.77 -12.54 2.73
N ASN A 101 3.60 -13.57 3.57
CA ASN A 101 3.46 -13.44 5.02
C ASN A 101 2.35 -12.49 5.47
N PHE A 102 1.25 -12.42 4.70
CA PHE A 102 0.13 -11.55 5.01
C PHE A 102 -0.55 -11.95 6.32
N ARG A 103 -0.61 -11.00 7.25
CA ARG A 103 -1.35 -11.08 8.51
C ARG A 103 -2.25 -9.86 8.64
N MET A 104 -3.47 -10.07 9.10
CA MET A 104 -4.43 -9.00 9.38
C MET A 104 -5.23 -9.34 10.64
N ARG A 105 -5.47 -8.33 11.48
CA ARG A 105 -6.26 -8.39 12.70
C ARG A 105 -7.13 -7.14 12.78
N ASN A 106 -8.23 -7.24 13.54
CA ASN A 106 -9.16 -6.14 13.81
C ASN A 106 -9.66 -5.47 12.53
N SER A 107 -10.55 -6.09 11.75
CA SER A 107 -10.99 -5.53 10.46
C SER A 107 -12.24 -4.64 10.58
N THR A 108 -12.16 -3.56 11.35
CA THR A 108 -13.26 -2.59 11.50
C THR A 108 -12.98 -1.38 10.60
N LEU A 109 -13.38 -1.50 9.33
CA LEU A 109 -13.18 -0.48 8.31
C LEU A 109 -14.48 0.32 8.07
N PRO A 110 -14.37 1.60 7.67
CA PRO A 110 -13.15 2.34 7.42
C PRO A 110 -12.39 2.75 8.70
N SER A 111 -11.07 2.85 8.63
CA SER A 111 -10.22 3.25 9.76
C SER A 111 -9.05 4.11 9.31
N VAL A 112 -8.67 5.12 10.09
CA VAL A 112 -7.42 5.87 9.88
C VAL A 112 -6.28 5.02 10.41
N ALA A 113 -5.25 4.79 9.62
CA ALA A 113 -4.11 3.98 10.00
C ALA A 113 -2.81 4.57 9.47
N ASP A 114 -1.74 4.32 10.21
CA ASP A 114 -0.37 4.60 9.80
C ASP A 114 0.14 3.43 8.96
N ILE A 115 0.90 3.73 7.90
CA ILE A 115 1.54 2.77 7.01
C ILE A 115 3.04 3.00 7.04
N ALA A 116 3.77 2.08 7.67
CA ALA A 116 5.21 2.02 7.61
C ALA A 116 5.66 1.14 6.43
N PHE A 117 6.64 1.65 5.67
CA PHE A 117 7.26 0.95 4.56
C PHE A 117 8.77 0.92 4.80
N SER A 118 9.37 -0.26 4.76
CA SER A 118 10.82 -0.42 4.99
C SER A 118 11.38 -1.47 4.05
N ILE A 119 12.60 -1.25 3.54
CA ILE A 119 13.25 -2.17 2.60
C ILE A 119 14.41 -2.86 3.31
N ASP A 120 14.42 -4.19 3.25
CA ASP A 120 15.50 -5.04 3.72
C ASP A 120 15.81 -6.13 2.69
N GLY A 121 17.07 -6.24 2.28
CA GLY A 121 17.52 -7.31 1.37
C GLY A 121 16.77 -7.41 0.03
N GLY A 122 16.25 -6.30 -0.50
CA GLY A 122 15.50 -6.25 -1.76
C GLY A 122 14.01 -6.66 -1.64
N THR A 123 13.52 -6.83 -0.42
CA THR A 123 12.09 -7.02 -0.10
C THR A 123 11.61 -5.84 0.73
N ALA A 124 10.38 -5.38 0.51
CA ALA A 124 9.76 -4.41 1.39
C ALA A 124 8.91 -5.12 2.45
N MET A 125 9.00 -4.65 3.69
CA MET A 125 8.08 -4.96 4.78
C MET A 125 7.12 -3.78 4.95
N VAL A 126 5.83 -4.10 4.94
CA VAL A 126 4.74 -3.14 5.15
C VAL A 126 4.07 -3.46 6.47
N GLU A 127 3.90 -2.44 7.31
CA GLU A 127 3.16 -2.52 8.57
C GLU A 127 2.09 -1.43 8.58
N ILE A 128 0.86 -1.83 8.87
CA ILE A 128 -0.32 -0.96 8.90
C ILE A 128 -0.90 -1.05 10.29
N GLU A 129 -0.99 0.08 10.99
CA GLU A 129 -1.49 0.13 12.36
C GLU A 129 -2.48 1.27 12.57
N GLY A 130 -3.64 0.93 13.10
CA GLY A 130 -4.72 1.86 13.42
C GLY A 130 -5.73 1.22 14.37
N PRO A 131 -6.66 2.01 14.95
CA PRO A 131 -7.61 1.52 15.94
C PRO A 131 -8.57 0.44 15.40
N GLY A 132 -8.84 0.45 14.09
CA GLY A 132 -9.73 -0.49 13.42
C GLY A 132 -9.05 -1.35 12.35
N LEU A 133 -7.70 -1.42 12.33
CA LEU A 133 -6.93 -2.30 11.45
C LEU A 133 -5.48 -2.47 11.95
N SER A 134 -5.02 -3.71 12.07
CA SER A 134 -3.59 -4.05 12.15
C SER A 134 -3.28 -5.05 11.04
N ALA A 135 -2.32 -4.76 10.18
CA ALA A 135 -1.92 -5.66 9.11
C ALA A 135 -0.41 -5.56 8.83
N ALA A 136 0.19 -6.65 8.38
CA ALA A 136 1.55 -6.61 7.89
C ALA A 136 1.80 -7.68 6.84
N PHE A 137 2.75 -7.41 5.95
CA PHE A 137 3.14 -8.32 4.88
C PHE A 137 4.48 -7.90 4.27
N ASN A 138 5.07 -8.81 3.50
CA ASN A 138 6.23 -8.54 2.66
C ASN A 138 5.78 -8.36 1.22
N CYS A 139 6.47 -7.55 0.42
CA CYS A 139 6.20 -7.32 -1.00
C CYS A 139 7.48 -6.89 -1.76
N LEU A 140 7.34 -6.60 -3.06
CA LEU A 140 8.42 -5.95 -3.81
C LEU A 140 8.73 -4.55 -3.26
N PRO A 141 9.96 -4.02 -3.45
CA PRO A 141 10.38 -2.73 -2.91
C PRO A 141 9.80 -1.51 -3.64
N PHE A 142 8.63 -1.68 -4.26
CA PHE A 142 7.88 -0.63 -4.93
C PHE A 142 6.38 -0.85 -4.76
N THR A 143 5.62 0.21 -5.01
CA THR A 143 4.17 0.20 -5.03
C THR A 143 3.64 0.83 -6.32
N LEU A 144 2.40 0.49 -6.64
CA LEU A 144 1.68 1.09 -7.75
C LEU A 144 0.45 1.82 -7.23
N ILE A 145 0.05 2.85 -7.97
CA ILE A 145 -1.21 3.55 -7.77
C ILE A 145 -2.20 3.11 -8.84
N GLY A 146 -3.30 2.54 -8.39
CA GLY A 146 -4.41 2.07 -9.22
C GLY A 146 -5.38 3.20 -9.53
N HIS A 147 -6.68 2.91 -9.41
CA HIS A 147 -7.74 3.90 -9.63
C HIS A 147 -7.56 5.12 -8.73
N ILE A 148 -7.69 6.33 -9.31
CA ILE A 148 -7.72 7.59 -8.56
C ILE A 148 -9.01 8.32 -8.94
N GLY A 149 -9.74 8.77 -7.95
CA GLY A 149 -10.92 9.58 -8.15
C GLY A 149 -11.25 10.44 -6.94
N ALA A 150 -12.30 11.24 -7.06
CA ALA A 150 -12.81 12.05 -5.98
C ALA A 150 -14.32 11.89 -5.83
N PHE A 151 -14.79 12.15 -4.62
CA PHE A 151 -16.20 12.16 -4.27
C PHE A 151 -16.47 13.23 -3.22
N LYS A 152 -17.75 13.49 -2.98
CA LYS A 152 -18.21 14.30 -1.85
C LYS A 152 -18.58 13.36 -0.70
N ALA A 153 -17.86 13.43 0.40
CA ALA A 153 -18.15 12.61 1.57
C ALA A 153 -19.52 12.95 2.15
N SER A 154 -20.24 11.92 2.63
CA SER A 154 -21.44 12.16 3.43
C SER A 154 -21.07 12.60 4.84
N ASN A 155 -22.02 13.18 5.57
CA ASN A 155 -21.82 13.55 6.99
C ASN A 155 -21.44 12.35 7.87
N GLU A 156 -21.84 11.14 7.46
CA GLU A 156 -21.51 9.87 8.13
C GLU A 156 -20.16 9.29 7.65
N GLY A 157 -19.43 10.00 6.79
CA GLY A 157 -18.16 9.56 6.21
C GLY A 157 -18.28 8.48 5.14
N SER A 158 -19.48 8.23 4.61
CA SER A 158 -19.72 7.26 3.53
C SER A 158 -19.21 7.77 2.17
N ASP A 159 -18.81 6.82 1.32
CA ASP A 159 -18.35 6.97 -0.06
C ASP A 159 -19.28 6.24 -1.06
N SER A 160 -20.55 6.09 -0.72
CA SER A 160 -21.56 5.49 -1.62
C SER A 160 -22.03 6.44 -2.73
N GLY A 161 -21.66 7.72 -2.63
CA GLY A 161 -22.01 8.73 -3.62
C GLY A 161 -21.27 8.60 -4.95
N ARG A 162 -21.57 9.53 -5.85
CA ARG A 162 -20.94 9.61 -7.16
C ARG A 162 -19.42 9.81 -7.04
N HIS A 163 -18.68 9.04 -7.83
CA HIS A 163 -17.22 9.14 -7.97
C HIS A 163 -16.85 9.72 -9.33
N PHE A 164 -15.78 10.51 -9.35
CA PHE A 164 -15.20 11.08 -10.56
C PHE A 164 -13.75 10.64 -10.68
N TYR A 165 -13.45 9.83 -11.68
CA TYR A 165 -12.11 9.25 -11.85
C TYR A 165 -11.22 10.09 -12.76
N VAL A 166 -9.92 10.09 -12.48
CA VAL A 166 -8.90 10.78 -13.29
C VAL A 166 -8.79 10.15 -14.67
N ARG A 167 -8.75 8.81 -14.73
CA ARG A 167 -8.58 8.07 -15.98
C ARG A 167 -9.91 7.97 -16.71
N LYS A 168 -9.88 8.24 -18.02
CA LYS A 168 -11.09 8.17 -18.89
C LYS A 168 -11.73 6.79 -18.93
N ILE A 169 -10.92 5.72 -18.87
CA ILE A 169 -11.43 4.36 -18.85
C ILE A 169 -12.19 4.08 -17.55
N ASP A 170 -11.64 4.51 -16.41
CA ASP A 170 -12.29 4.37 -15.11
C ASP A 170 -13.57 5.17 -15.04
N ALA A 171 -13.55 6.43 -15.50
CA ALA A 171 -14.73 7.29 -15.55
C ALA A 171 -15.84 6.76 -16.48
N ARG A 172 -15.51 5.86 -17.40
CA ARG A 172 -16.49 5.16 -18.25
C ARG A 172 -17.05 3.91 -17.58
N LEU A 173 -16.24 3.22 -16.80
CA LEU A 173 -16.60 1.93 -16.19
C LEU A 173 -17.24 2.08 -14.81
N PHE A 174 -16.91 3.14 -14.09
CA PHE A 174 -17.26 3.34 -12.70
C PHE A 174 -17.76 4.76 -12.47
N ASP A 175 -18.92 4.90 -11.84
CA ASP A 175 -19.53 6.17 -11.44
C ASP A 175 -19.77 6.26 -9.93
N SER A 176 -19.44 5.19 -9.20
CA SER A 176 -19.64 4.97 -7.77
C SER A 176 -18.64 3.90 -7.29
N THR A 177 -18.58 3.64 -5.98
CA THR A 177 -17.77 2.54 -5.44
C THR A 177 -18.28 1.21 -5.98
N PRO A 178 -17.49 0.46 -6.77
CA PRO A 178 -17.95 -0.78 -7.38
C PRO A 178 -18.17 -1.89 -6.36
N SER A 179 -19.06 -2.83 -6.67
CA SER A 179 -19.29 -4.01 -5.83
C SER A 179 -18.00 -4.82 -5.63
N LEU A 180 -17.87 -5.48 -4.47
CA LEU A 180 -16.65 -6.22 -4.07
C LEU A 180 -16.26 -7.38 -5.02
N HIS A 181 -17.14 -7.76 -5.96
CA HIS A 181 -16.89 -8.82 -6.93
C HIS A 181 -16.51 -8.30 -8.33
N GLN A 182 -16.42 -6.98 -8.50
CA GLN A 182 -16.13 -6.39 -9.80
C GLN A 182 -14.63 -6.48 -10.10
N GLY A 183 -14.22 -7.56 -10.77
CA GLY A 183 -12.82 -7.86 -11.07
C GLY A 183 -12.09 -6.75 -11.82
N ALA A 184 -12.77 -6.00 -12.70
CA ALA A 184 -12.15 -4.88 -13.42
C ALA A 184 -11.65 -3.75 -12.49
N PHE A 185 -12.18 -3.66 -11.26
CA PHE A 185 -11.80 -2.65 -10.27
C PHE A 185 -10.80 -3.18 -9.23
N TYR A 186 -10.90 -4.47 -8.87
CA TYR A 186 -10.11 -5.06 -7.77
C TYR A 186 -9.01 -6.01 -8.24
N ASP A 187 -9.16 -6.59 -9.44
CA ASP A 187 -8.28 -7.62 -9.99
C ASP A 187 -7.70 -7.23 -11.37
N SER A 188 -7.82 -5.96 -11.76
CA SER A 188 -7.10 -5.39 -12.92
C SER A 188 -5.59 -5.37 -12.62
N ILE A 189 -4.79 -5.77 -13.61
CA ILE A 189 -3.33 -5.77 -13.61
C ILE A 189 -2.85 -4.60 -14.46
#